data_AF-I2GQI6-F1
#
_entry.id   AF-I2GQI6-F1
#
_cell.length_a   1.000
_cell.length_b   1.000
_cell.length_c   1.000
_cell.angle_alpha   90.00
_cell.angle_beta   90.00
_cell.angle_gamma   90.00
#
_symmetry.space_group_name_H-M   'P 1'
#
loop_
_entity.id
_entity.type
_entity.pdbx_description
1 polymer ?
#
loop_
_entity_poly.entity_id
_entity_poly.type
_entity_poly.pdbx_seq_one_letter_code
_entity_poly.pdbx_strand_id
1 'polypeptide(L)'
;MNRFGLLSLCLVFVGLSCNPERVQYTKELKQEMADMKIKRVTNADLVSTVDNLGAKISAVAQRELAAQLEKTTDPAEQATLCKLQNLPKTQALARSYGLSIQLLGEADVQNKALSQKEREVLDAYLYNAEKNLPQISNIQKISDTLFIYNNPVPENSLICKTCFGDQKEQLAVWRLAFSKREVIRRMNTKNKK
;
A
#
# COMPACT_ATOMS: atom_id res chain seq x y z
N MET A 1 69.85 23.66 22.93
CA MET A 1 68.44 23.51 23.40
C MET A 1 67.58 22.96 22.27
N ASN A 2 66.79 21.94 22.59
CA ASN A 2 66.28 20.90 21.70
C ASN A 2 65.29 21.37 20.63
N ARG A 3 65.74 21.41 19.36
CA ARG A 3 64.87 21.55 18.17
C ARG A 3 64.13 20.26 17.78
N PHE A 4 64.46 19.13 18.42
CA PHE A 4 63.83 17.83 18.19
C PHE A 4 62.51 17.61 18.95
N GLY A 5 62.17 18.47 19.91
CA GLY A 5 60.93 18.32 20.71
C GLY A 5 59.65 18.78 20.01
N LEU A 6 59.75 19.76 19.10
CA LEU A 6 58.57 20.40 18.50
C LEU A 6 58.01 19.61 17.30
N LEU A 7 58.85 18.87 16.57
CA LEU A 7 58.46 18.06 15.42
C LEU A 7 57.82 16.72 15.81
N SER A 8 58.09 16.23 17.02
CA SER A 8 57.50 14.98 17.53
C SER A 8 56.06 15.17 18.04
N LEU A 9 55.66 16.40 18.41
CA LEU A 9 54.34 16.68 18.97
C LEU A 9 53.24 16.81 17.90
N CYS A 10 53.57 17.19 16.67
CA CYS A 10 52.59 17.28 15.57
C CYS A 10 52.25 15.92 14.92
N LEU A 11 53.10 14.91 15.06
CA LEU A 11 52.87 13.60 14.42
C LEU A 11 51.85 12.73 15.19
N VAL A 12 51.62 13.01 16.47
CA VAL A 12 50.71 12.23 17.33
C VAL A 12 49.24 12.62 17.14
N PHE A 13 48.94 13.84 16.66
CA PHE A 13 47.56 14.29 16.46
C PHE A 13 46.89 13.77 15.19
N VAL A 14 47.65 13.23 14.23
CA VAL A 14 47.09 12.70 12.97
C VAL A 14 46.57 11.25 13.12
N GLY A 15 46.85 10.59 14.25
CA GLY A 15 46.44 9.20 14.50
C GLY A 15 45.03 9.01 15.09
N LEU A 16 44.38 10.07 15.57
CA LEU A 16 43.08 9.98 16.27
C LEU A 16 41.85 10.24 15.38
N SER A 17 42.02 10.60 14.10
CA SER A 17 40.90 10.87 13.19
C SER A 17 40.45 9.67 12.36
N CYS A 18 41.16 8.54 12.43
CA CYS A 18 40.75 7.30 11.78
C CYS A 18 39.97 6.43 12.76
N ASN A 19 38.76 6.87 13.12
CA ASN A 19 37.74 5.94 13.56
C ASN A 19 37.14 5.32 12.29
N PRO A 20 37.46 4.07 11.92
CA PRO A 20 36.59 3.33 11.03
C PRO A 20 35.34 3.05 11.85
N GLU A 21 34.44 4.04 11.89
CA GLU A 21 33.09 3.82 12.36
C GLU A 21 32.53 2.77 11.40
N ARG A 22 32.63 1.50 11.82
CA ARG A 22 32.13 0.34 11.09
C ARG A 22 30.76 0.76 10.66
N VAL A 23 30.53 0.83 9.35
CA VAL A 23 29.23 1.05 8.76
C VAL A 23 28.28 0.11 9.51
N GLN A 24 27.50 0.68 10.43
CA GLN A 24 26.63 -0.08 11.31
C GLN A 24 25.66 -0.74 10.34
N TYR A 25 25.61 -2.08 10.32
CA TYR A 25 24.69 -2.83 9.48
C TYR A 25 23.27 -2.68 10.04
N THR A 26 22.75 -1.45 10.00
CA THR A 26 21.41 -1.09 10.40
C THR A 26 20.41 -1.77 9.46
N LYS A 27 19.17 -1.93 9.92
CA LYS A 27 18.13 -2.58 9.10
C LYS A 27 17.85 -1.77 7.85
N GLU A 28 17.95 -0.46 7.97
CA GLU A 28 17.76 0.55 6.94
C GLU A 28 18.83 0.39 5.84
N LEU A 29 20.10 0.27 6.22
CA LEU A 29 21.19 0.06 5.26
C LEU A 29 21.07 -1.30 4.56
N LYS A 30 20.72 -2.37 5.29
CA LYS A 30 20.47 -3.69 4.68
C LYS A 30 19.34 -3.64 3.67
N GLN A 31 18.29 -2.87 3.96
CA GLN A 31 17.17 -2.67 3.07
C GLN A 31 17.56 -1.86 1.83
N GLU A 32 18.31 -0.77 2.00
CA GLU A 32 18.82 0.03 0.89
C GLU A 32 19.71 -0.81 -0.05
N MET A 33 20.62 -1.61 0.50
CA MET A 33 21.44 -2.54 -0.27
C MET A 33 20.61 -3.59 -1.02
N ALA A 34 19.50 -4.06 -0.44
CA ALA A 34 18.59 -5.00 -1.10
C ALA A 34 17.79 -4.32 -2.22
N ASP A 35 17.41 -3.07 -2.03
CA ASP A 35 16.62 -2.27 -2.97
C ASP A 35 17.45 -1.89 -4.21
N MET A 36 18.79 -1.78 -4.08
CA MET A 36 19.70 -1.53 -5.21
C MET A 36 19.99 -2.76 -6.09
N LYS A 37 19.58 -3.97 -5.70
CA LYS A 37 19.85 -5.18 -6.51
C LYS A 37 18.99 -5.21 -7.77
N ILE A 38 19.61 -5.48 -8.92
CA ILE A 38 18.90 -5.69 -10.18
C ILE A 38 18.05 -6.96 -10.08
N LYS A 39 16.72 -6.81 -10.17
CA LYS A 39 15.76 -7.92 -10.14
C LYS A 39 15.21 -8.15 -11.55
N ARG A 40 15.31 -9.38 -12.07
CA ARG A 40 14.55 -9.79 -13.27
C ARG A 40 13.14 -10.17 -12.84
N VAL A 41 12.14 -9.46 -13.33
CA VAL A 41 10.74 -9.59 -12.92
C VAL A 41 9.85 -9.64 -14.15
N THR A 42 9.00 -10.66 -14.24
CA THR A 42 8.00 -10.77 -15.32
C THR A 42 6.69 -10.06 -14.94
N ASN A 43 5.86 -9.75 -15.93
CA ASN A 43 4.51 -9.22 -15.66
C ASN A 43 3.65 -10.18 -14.83
N ALA A 44 3.80 -11.49 -15.04
CA ALA A 44 3.08 -12.50 -14.25
C ALA A 44 3.51 -12.46 -12.77
N ASP A 45 4.81 -12.33 -12.49
CA ASP A 45 5.29 -12.21 -11.11
C ASP A 45 4.77 -10.92 -10.45
N LEU A 46 4.69 -9.80 -11.20
CA LEU A 46 4.10 -8.54 -10.69
C LEU A 46 2.63 -8.71 -10.34
N VAL A 47 1.82 -9.24 -11.26
CA VAL A 47 0.38 -9.43 -11.05
C VAL A 47 0.13 -10.36 -9.88
N SER A 48 0.85 -11.49 -9.78
CA SER A 48 0.74 -12.40 -8.64
C SER A 48 1.14 -11.73 -7.32
N THR A 49 2.16 -10.87 -7.34
CA THR A 49 2.55 -10.12 -6.13
C THR A 49 1.48 -9.11 -5.72
N VAL A 50 0.92 -8.37 -6.68
CA VAL A 50 -0.19 -7.42 -6.45
C VAL A 50 -1.42 -8.15 -5.92
N ASP A 51 -1.76 -9.31 -6.46
CA ASP A 51 -2.89 -10.12 -6.02
C ASP A 51 -2.74 -10.55 -4.55
N ASN A 52 -1.60 -11.15 -4.23
CA ASN A 52 -1.30 -11.63 -2.89
C ASN A 52 -1.25 -10.50 -1.85
N LEU A 53 -0.63 -9.36 -2.20
CA LEU A 53 -0.58 -8.20 -1.31
C LEU A 53 -1.95 -7.54 -1.20
N GLY A 54 -2.66 -7.38 -2.32
CA GLY A 54 -3.98 -6.80 -2.41
C GLY A 54 -4.97 -7.52 -1.49
N ALA A 55 -5.08 -8.84 -1.64
CA ALA A 55 -5.95 -9.67 -0.82
C ALA A 55 -5.63 -9.60 0.68
N LYS A 56 -4.34 -9.57 1.05
CA LYS A 56 -3.94 -9.47 2.45
C LYS A 56 -4.25 -8.11 3.05
N ILE A 57 -3.96 -7.04 2.32
CA ILE A 57 -4.11 -5.66 2.80
C ILE A 57 -5.60 -5.28 2.86
N SER A 58 -6.39 -5.63 1.84
CA SER A 58 -7.83 -5.42 1.85
C SER A 58 -8.50 -6.17 3.01
N ALA A 59 -8.07 -7.41 3.30
CA ALA A 59 -8.60 -8.18 4.43
C ALA A 59 -8.27 -7.54 5.79
N VAL A 60 -7.10 -6.91 5.95
CA VAL A 60 -6.78 -6.18 7.20
C VAL A 60 -7.60 -4.90 7.29
N ALA A 61 -7.67 -4.12 6.22
CA ALA A 61 -8.46 -2.88 6.18
C ALA A 61 -9.95 -3.15 6.46
N GLN A 62 -10.50 -4.19 5.84
CA GLN A 62 -11.87 -4.63 6.06
C GLN A 62 -12.14 -5.04 7.51
N ARG A 63 -11.26 -5.85 8.12
CA ARG A 63 -11.43 -6.24 9.52
C ARG A 63 -11.32 -5.05 10.47
N GLU A 64 -10.38 -4.14 10.23
CA GLU A 64 -10.22 -2.96 11.08
C GLU A 64 -11.42 -2.03 10.96
N LEU A 65 -11.86 -1.71 9.74
CA LEU A 65 -13.02 -0.85 9.52
C LEU A 65 -14.29 -1.45 10.13
N ALA A 66 -14.56 -2.74 9.89
CA ALA A 66 -15.70 -3.42 10.49
C ALA A 66 -15.66 -3.35 12.03
N ALA A 67 -14.50 -3.65 12.63
CA ALA A 67 -14.36 -3.63 14.09
C ALA A 67 -14.50 -2.24 14.72
N GLN A 68 -14.23 -1.16 13.98
CA GLN A 68 -14.49 0.20 14.45
C GLN A 68 -15.97 0.57 14.28
N LEU A 69 -16.56 0.25 13.13
CA LEU A 69 -17.99 0.49 12.88
C LEU A 69 -18.88 -0.27 13.88
N GLU A 70 -18.51 -1.48 14.31
CA GLU A 70 -19.22 -2.23 15.34
C GLU A 70 -19.25 -1.54 16.70
N LYS A 71 -18.24 -0.71 17.01
CA LYS A 71 -18.09 -0.02 18.31
C LYS A 71 -18.69 1.38 18.31
N THR A 72 -18.98 1.93 17.14
CA THR A 72 -19.39 3.30 16.97
C THR A 72 -20.85 3.36 16.54
N THR A 73 -21.67 4.05 17.33
CA THR A 73 -23.09 4.31 17.01
C THR A 73 -23.35 5.73 16.52
N ASP A 74 -22.39 6.66 16.69
CA ASP A 74 -22.49 8.04 16.22
C ASP A 74 -22.34 8.10 14.68
N PRO A 75 -23.35 8.58 13.94
CA PRO A 75 -23.27 8.73 12.48
C PRO A 75 -22.11 9.61 12.00
N ALA A 76 -21.74 10.65 12.77
CA ALA A 76 -20.64 11.54 12.38
C ALA A 76 -19.27 10.84 12.42
N GLU A 77 -19.06 10.01 13.45
CA GLU A 77 -17.86 9.19 13.58
C GLU A 77 -17.86 8.04 12.56
N GLN A 78 -19.01 7.41 12.29
CA GLN A 78 -19.14 6.41 11.21
C GLN A 78 -18.78 7.01 9.85
N ALA A 79 -19.26 8.21 9.52
CA ALA A 79 -18.90 8.89 8.27
C ALA A 79 -17.39 9.19 8.17
N THR A 80 -16.74 9.44 9.30
CA THR A 80 -15.29 9.63 9.39
C THR A 80 -14.53 8.31 9.13
N LEU A 81 -15.01 7.20 9.70
CA LEU A 81 -14.50 5.85 9.46
C LEU A 81 -14.68 5.41 8.00
N CYS A 82 -15.82 5.72 7.38
CA CYS A 82 -16.08 5.43 5.96
C CYS A 82 -15.15 6.22 5.00
N LYS A 83 -14.58 7.34 5.46
CA LYS A 83 -13.49 8.06 4.77
C LYS A 83 -12.10 7.50 5.09
N LEU A 84 -12.04 6.34 5.74
CA LEU A 84 -10.82 5.64 6.19
C LEU A 84 -9.96 6.44 7.16
N GLN A 85 -10.57 7.40 7.85
CA GLN A 85 -9.91 8.14 8.93
C GLN A 85 -9.95 7.31 10.22
N ASN A 86 -8.99 7.54 11.11
CA ASN A 86 -8.87 6.81 12.39
C ASN A 86 -8.73 5.28 12.27
N LEU A 87 -8.15 4.80 11.16
CA LEU A 87 -7.80 3.39 10.94
C LEU A 87 -6.26 3.19 11.02
N PRO A 88 -5.66 3.13 12.22
CA PRO A 88 -4.21 3.16 12.38
C PRO A 88 -3.50 1.99 11.69
N LYS A 89 -4.06 0.77 11.68
CA LYS A 89 -3.43 -0.38 11.00
C LYS A 89 -3.46 -0.20 9.49
N THR A 90 -4.59 0.24 8.95
CA THR A 90 -4.78 0.54 7.52
C THR A 90 -3.82 1.63 7.06
N GLN A 91 -3.70 2.71 7.83
CA GLN A 91 -2.76 3.80 7.54
C GLN A 91 -1.30 3.34 7.66
N ALA A 92 -0.97 2.50 8.66
CA ALA A 92 0.36 1.93 8.79
C ALA A 92 0.72 1.02 7.60
N LEU A 93 -0.24 0.24 7.09
CA LEU A 93 -0.06 -0.57 5.87
C LEU A 93 0.14 0.31 4.64
N ALA A 94 -0.72 1.32 4.43
CA ALA A 94 -0.59 2.24 3.30
C ALA A 94 0.80 2.90 3.27
N ARG A 95 1.29 3.39 4.43
CA ARG A 95 2.63 3.97 4.58
C ARG A 95 3.74 2.93 4.38
N SER A 96 3.62 1.77 5.03
CA SER A 96 4.63 0.71 4.97
C SER A 96 4.81 0.19 3.56
N TYR A 97 3.74 0.04 2.78
CA TYR A 97 3.80 -0.48 1.41
C TYR A 97 3.85 0.60 0.33
N GLY A 98 3.81 1.88 0.70
CA GLY A 98 3.85 3.00 -0.25
C GLY A 98 2.68 2.96 -1.25
N LEU A 99 1.48 2.62 -0.78
CA LEU A 99 0.27 2.48 -1.61
C LEU A 99 -0.85 3.40 -1.11
N SER A 100 -1.82 3.68 -1.97
CA SER A 100 -3.07 4.33 -1.57
C SER A 100 -4.18 3.31 -1.38
N ILE A 101 -4.95 3.43 -0.31
CA ILE A 101 -6.15 2.63 -0.03
C ILE A 101 -7.36 3.57 -0.08
N GLN A 102 -8.37 3.20 -0.84
CA GLN A 102 -9.64 3.88 -0.90
C GLN A 102 -10.78 2.86 -0.83
N LEU A 103 -11.93 3.33 -0.36
CA LEU A 103 -13.19 2.60 -0.41
C LEU A 103 -14.11 3.40 -1.34
N LEU A 104 -14.54 2.79 -2.43
CA LEU A 104 -15.31 3.42 -3.50
C LEU A 104 -16.72 2.85 -3.58
N GLY A 105 -17.67 3.66 -4.06
CA GLY A 105 -19.06 3.24 -4.26
C GLY A 105 -19.65 3.71 -5.59
N GLU A 106 -20.98 3.71 -5.69
CA GLU A 106 -21.73 4.05 -6.91
C GLU A 106 -21.32 5.40 -7.50
N ALA A 107 -21.22 6.43 -6.65
CA ALA A 107 -20.87 7.79 -7.05
C ALA A 107 -19.47 7.89 -7.70
N ASP A 108 -18.56 6.96 -7.40
CA ASP A 108 -17.20 6.98 -7.93
C ASP A 108 -17.09 6.55 -9.39
N VAL A 109 -18.14 5.93 -9.96
CA VAL A 109 -18.20 5.61 -11.39
C VAL A 109 -18.09 6.87 -12.26
N GLN A 110 -18.47 8.04 -11.74
CA GLN A 110 -18.35 9.33 -12.43
C GLN A 110 -17.14 10.16 -11.97
N ASN A 111 -16.30 9.63 -11.07
CA ASN A 111 -15.20 10.36 -10.48
C ASN A 111 -14.04 10.57 -11.47
N LYS A 112 -13.92 11.81 -11.98
CA LYS A 112 -12.89 12.19 -12.97
C LYS A 112 -11.46 12.15 -12.45
N ALA A 113 -11.24 12.02 -11.13
CA ALA A 113 -9.92 11.79 -10.57
C ALA A 113 -9.39 10.37 -10.83
N LEU A 114 -10.28 9.41 -11.09
CA LEU A 114 -9.93 8.06 -11.52
C LEU A 114 -9.65 8.06 -13.03
N SER A 115 -8.80 7.14 -13.51
CA SER A 115 -8.65 6.94 -14.95
C SER A 115 -9.94 6.41 -15.58
N GLN A 116 -10.08 6.56 -16.90
CA GLN A 116 -11.23 6.01 -17.63
C GLN A 116 -11.37 4.49 -17.38
N LYS A 117 -10.26 3.76 -17.44
CA LYS A 117 -10.22 2.32 -17.20
C LYS A 117 -10.66 1.93 -15.79
N GLU A 118 -10.35 2.74 -14.77
CA GLU A 118 -10.83 2.50 -13.41
C GLU A 118 -12.34 2.69 -13.30
N ARG A 119 -12.88 3.74 -13.94
CA ARG A 119 -14.34 3.98 -13.97
C ARG A 119 -15.08 2.87 -14.69
N GLU A 120 -14.57 2.39 -15.83
CA GLU A 120 -15.14 1.25 -16.56
C GLU A 120 -15.19 -0.03 -15.71
N VAL A 121 -14.16 -0.25 -14.87
CA VAL A 121 -14.11 -1.40 -13.97
C VAL A 121 -15.10 -1.23 -12.81
N LEU A 122 -15.23 -0.03 -12.24
CA LEU A 122 -16.25 0.27 -11.23
C LEU A 122 -17.67 0.15 -11.79
N ASP A 123 -17.89 0.58 -13.02
CA ASP A 123 -19.18 0.42 -13.73
C ASP A 123 -19.54 -1.06 -13.89
N ALA A 124 -18.55 -1.91 -14.20
CA ALA A 124 -18.76 -3.36 -14.24
C ALA A 124 -19.11 -3.95 -12.86
N TYR A 125 -18.51 -3.45 -11.77
CA TYR A 125 -18.90 -3.84 -10.41
C TYR A 125 -20.31 -3.37 -10.06
N LEU A 126 -20.67 -2.14 -10.43
CA LEU A 126 -22.02 -1.58 -10.25
C LEU A 126 -23.05 -2.44 -10.98
N TYR A 127 -22.81 -2.74 -12.26
CA TYR A 127 -23.66 -3.63 -13.04
C TYR A 127 -23.82 -5.01 -12.38
N ASN A 128 -22.73 -5.57 -11.84
CA ASN A 128 -22.81 -6.86 -11.14
C ASN A 128 -23.65 -6.77 -9.86
N ALA A 129 -23.55 -5.69 -9.09
CA ALA A 129 -24.39 -5.45 -7.92
C ALA A 129 -25.88 -5.36 -8.32
N GLU A 130 -26.20 -4.54 -9.34
CA GLU A 130 -27.57 -4.40 -9.86
C GLU A 130 -28.18 -5.73 -10.33
N LYS A 131 -27.36 -6.60 -10.90
CA LYS A 131 -27.77 -7.91 -11.43
C LYS A 131 -27.61 -9.06 -10.45
N ASN A 132 -27.20 -8.78 -9.20
CA ASN A 132 -26.93 -9.80 -8.18
C ASN A 132 -25.94 -10.88 -8.67
N LEU A 133 -24.94 -10.47 -9.46
CA LEU A 133 -23.92 -11.34 -10.02
C LEU A 133 -22.73 -11.49 -9.06
N PRO A 134 -22.04 -12.65 -9.07
CA PRO A 134 -20.84 -12.83 -8.26
C PRO A 134 -19.77 -11.80 -8.60
N GLN A 135 -19.29 -11.09 -7.59
CA GLN A 135 -18.20 -10.14 -7.71
C GLN A 135 -16.90 -10.78 -7.23
N ILE A 136 -15.84 -10.66 -8.04
CA ILE A 136 -14.50 -11.15 -7.70
C ILE A 136 -13.49 -10.01 -7.70
N SER A 137 -12.37 -10.21 -7.00
CA SER A 137 -11.27 -9.24 -7.06
C SER A 137 -10.68 -9.17 -8.46
N ASN A 138 -10.16 -7.99 -8.81
CA ASN A 138 -9.63 -7.73 -10.13
C ASN A 138 -8.36 -6.87 -10.07
N ILE A 139 -7.41 -7.13 -10.98
CA ILE A 139 -6.19 -6.35 -11.11
C ILE A 139 -6.17 -5.66 -12.45
N GLN A 140 -5.94 -4.35 -12.43
CA GLN A 140 -5.79 -3.54 -13.62
C GLN A 140 -4.41 -2.90 -13.66
N LYS A 141 -3.72 -3.11 -14.77
CA LYS A 141 -2.59 -2.28 -15.16
C LYS A 141 -3.15 -1.00 -15.79
N ILE A 142 -3.01 0.13 -15.10
CA ILE A 142 -3.47 1.45 -15.58
C ILE A 142 -2.40 2.09 -16.45
N SER A 143 -1.14 1.90 -16.07
CA SER A 143 0.03 2.31 -16.84
C SER A 143 1.17 1.32 -16.64
N ASP A 144 2.33 1.55 -17.26
CA ASP A 144 3.53 0.74 -17.02
C ASP A 144 4.05 0.80 -15.58
N THR A 145 3.60 1.78 -14.80
CA THR A 145 4.08 2.05 -13.44
C THR A 145 3.01 1.91 -12.38
N LEU A 146 1.75 1.68 -12.74
CA LEU A 146 0.61 1.67 -11.81
C LEU A 146 -0.29 0.45 -12.01
N PHE A 147 -0.49 -0.28 -10.91
CA PHE A 147 -1.45 -1.37 -10.80
C PHE A 147 -2.53 -0.98 -9.80
N ILE A 148 -3.79 -1.31 -10.11
CA ILE A 148 -4.93 -1.16 -9.22
C ILE A 148 -5.45 -2.55 -8.90
N TYR A 149 -5.53 -2.87 -7.62
CA TYR A 149 -6.24 -4.05 -7.12
C TYR A 149 -7.60 -3.59 -6.58
N ASN A 150 -8.66 -4.17 -7.13
CA ASN A 150 -10.03 -3.96 -6.70
C ASN A 150 -10.53 -5.20 -5.96
N ASN A 151 -11.21 -5.03 -4.84
CA ASN A 151 -11.83 -6.12 -4.11
C ASN A 151 -13.24 -5.72 -3.63
N PRO A 152 -14.30 -6.37 -4.12
CA PRO A 152 -15.66 -6.06 -3.70
C PRO A 152 -15.87 -6.37 -2.22
N VAL A 153 -16.66 -5.54 -1.56
CA VAL A 153 -17.13 -5.76 -0.19
C VAL A 153 -18.52 -6.42 -0.28
N PRO A 154 -18.80 -7.49 0.48
CA PRO A 154 -20.11 -8.12 0.47
C PRO A 154 -21.24 -7.14 0.82
N GLU A 155 -22.33 -7.16 0.05
CA GLU A 155 -23.49 -6.27 0.24
C GLU A 155 -24.10 -6.38 1.64
N ASN A 156 -24.12 -7.59 2.20
CA ASN A 156 -24.65 -7.84 3.54
C ASN A 156 -23.72 -7.38 4.68
N SER A 157 -22.50 -6.94 4.38
CA SER A 157 -21.52 -6.51 5.38
C SER A 157 -21.92 -5.19 6.04
N LEU A 158 -21.46 -5.00 7.29
CA LEU A 158 -21.64 -3.74 8.01
C LEU A 158 -21.03 -2.55 7.25
N ILE A 159 -19.89 -2.76 6.58
CA ILE A 159 -19.20 -1.71 5.82
C ILE A 159 -20.08 -1.21 4.68
N CYS A 160 -20.64 -2.12 3.88
CA CYS A 160 -21.47 -1.72 2.74
C CYS A 160 -22.72 -0.95 3.23
N LYS A 161 -23.41 -1.50 4.23
CA LYS A 161 -24.62 -0.89 4.81
C LYS A 161 -24.37 0.47 5.44
N THR A 162 -23.29 0.61 6.21
CA THR A 162 -23.02 1.87 6.93
C THR A 162 -22.40 2.94 6.03
N CYS A 163 -21.54 2.56 5.08
CA CYS A 163 -20.85 3.54 4.24
C CYS A 163 -21.57 3.88 2.94
N PHE A 164 -22.43 3.00 2.45
CA PHE A 164 -23.09 3.13 1.14
C PHE A 164 -24.58 2.75 1.16
N GLY A 165 -25.19 2.53 2.34
CA GLY A 165 -26.58 2.08 2.46
C GLY A 165 -27.64 3.04 1.93
N ASP A 166 -27.32 4.34 1.83
CA ASP A 166 -28.21 5.38 1.30
C ASP A 166 -28.14 5.50 -0.24
N GLN A 167 -27.26 4.73 -0.90
CA GLN A 167 -27.13 4.70 -2.35
C GLN A 167 -28.22 3.85 -2.99
N LYS A 168 -28.53 4.13 -4.26
CA LYS A 168 -29.54 3.36 -4.99
C LYS A 168 -29.10 1.91 -5.09
N GLU A 169 -27.83 1.70 -5.40
CA GLU A 169 -27.21 0.39 -5.43
C GLU A 169 -26.13 0.31 -4.36
N GLN A 170 -26.20 -0.71 -3.50
CA GLN A 170 -25.26 -0.90 -2.39
C GLN A 170 -23.94 -1.48 -2.91
N LEU A 171 -23.12 -0.61 -3.49
CA LEU A 171 -21.80 -0.94 -4.00
C LEU A 171 -20.71 -0.42 -3.06
N ALA A 172 -19.81 -1.33 -2.67
CA ALA A 172 -18.59 -0.99 -1.94
C ALA A 172 -17.41 -1.78 -2.50
N VAL A 173 -16.36 -1.09 -2.94
CA VAL A 173 -15.17 -1.69 -3.55
C VAL A 173 -13.90 -1.12 -2.94
N TRP A 174 -13.04 -1.98 -2.41
CA TRP A 174 -11.68 -1.58 -2.03
C TRP A 174 -10.84 -1.31 -3.26
N ARG A 175 -10.25 -0.12 -3.34
CA ARG A 175 -9.25 0.25 -4.35
C ARG A 175 -7.88 0.39 -3.71
N LEU A 176 -6.94 -0.45 -4.11
CA LEU A 176 -5.55 -0.41 -3.67
C LEU A 176 -4.65 -0.07 -4.86
N ALA A 177 -3.96 1.06 -4.81
CA ALA A 177 -3.08 1.51 -5.90
C ALA A 177 -1.62 1.22 -5.59
N PHE A 178 -1.01 0.33 -6.37
CA PHE A 178 0.36 -0.13 -6.25
C PHE A 178 1.23 0.49 -7.33
N SER A 179 2.29 1.20 -6.92
CA SER A 179 3.35 1.53 -7.87
C SER A 179 4.17 0.29 -8.19
N LYS A 180 4.54 0.10 -9.46
CA LYS A 180 5.41 -1.00 -9.90
C LYS A 180 6.71 -1.04 -9.10
N ARG A 181 7.25 0.12 -8.75
CA ARG A 181 8.46 0.25 -7.92
C ARG A 181 8.28 -0.41 -6.56
N GLU A 182 7.22 -0.08 -5.82
CA GLU A 182 6.99 -0.65 -4.50
C GLU A 182 6.69 -2.15 -4.56
N VAL A 183 6.00 -2.62 -5.60
CA VAL A 183 5.80 -4.05 -5.83
C VAL A 183 7.15 -4.77 -5.99
N ILE A 184 8.01 -4.30 -6.90
CA ILE A 184 9.34 -4.89 -7.16
C ILE A 184 10.22 -4.89 -5.90
N ARG A 185 10.17 -3.81 -5.12
CA ARG A 185 10.91 -3.68 -3.86
C ARG A 185 10.58 -4.81 -2.89
N ARG A 186 9.31 -5.21 -2.83
CA ARG A 186 8.79 -6.27 -1.93
C ARG A 186 8.87 -7.69 -2.47
N MET A 187 9.24 -7.85 -3.74
CA MET A 187 9.48 -9.18 -4.29
C MET A 187 10.79 -9.75 -3.73
N ASN A 188 10.70 -10.91 -3.10
CA ASN A 188 11.85 -11.73 -2.80
C ASN A 188 12.32 -12.40 -4.09
N THR A 189 13.45 -11.96 -4.65
CA THR A 189 14.09 -12.69 -5.74
C THR A 189 14.66 -13.99 -5.20
N LYS A 190 13.87 -15.06 -5.23
CA LYS A 190 14.48 -16.38 -5.36
C LYS A 190 15.08 -16.41 -6.76
N ASN A 191 16.39 -16.63 -6.87
CA ASN A 191 17.04 -16.90 -8.15
C ASN A 191 16.31 -18.11 -8.77
N LYS A 192 15.46 -17.88 -9.78
CA LYS A 192 15.02 -18.94 -10.68
C LYS A 192 16.28 -19.31 -11.47
N LYS A 193 16.91 -20.42 -11.09
CA LYS A 193 18.00 -21.07 -11.85
C LYS A 193 17.46 -21.54 -13.19
#